data_AF-A0A0N4XE50-F1
#
_entry.id   AF-A0A0N4XE50-F1
#
_cell.length_a   1.000
_cell.length_b   1.000
_cell.length_c   1.000
_cell.angle_alpha   90.00
_cell.angle_beta   90.00
_cell.angle_gamma   90.00
#
_symmetry.space_group_name_H-M   'P 1'
#
loop_
_entity.id
_entity.type
_entity.pdbx_description
1 polymer ?
#
loop_
_entity_poly.entity_id
_entity_poly.type
_entity_poly.pdbx_seq_one_letter_code
_entity_poly.pdbx_strand_id
1 'polypeptide(L)'
;MTVNHFSYVVWPDHTAPFDPAPMVGCLKLCKQLASGQPITVHCSAGIGRSATFVAIDYAWQKIISNGETKMIDVLKEVRQQRFHAIQSPIQYIFLHMCVLEMVSEVSVRFFFIFIQRYERT
;
A
#
# COMPACT_ATOMS: atom_id res chain seq x y z
N MET A 1 1.34 -12.76 -25.03
CA MET A 1 0.77 -12.01 -23.89
C MET A 1 1.38 -12.57 -22.63
N THR A 2 2.01 -11.73 -21.81
CA THR A 2 2.66 -12.17 -20.56
C THR A 2 1.85 -11.64 -19.38
N VAL A 3 1.51 -12.53 -18.44
CA VAL A 3 0.79 -12.17 -17.20
C VAL A 3 1.73 -12.38 -16.03
N ASN A 4 1.95 -11.35 -15.23
CA ASN A 4 2.72 -11.44 -13.99
C ASN A 4 1.76 -11.70 -12.82
N HIS A 5 1.86 -12.86 -12.19
CA HIS A 5 0.98 -13.28 -11.10
C HIS A 5 1.75 -13.33 -9.78
N PHE A 6 1.37 -12.48 -8.82
CA PHE A 6 1.98 -12.40 -7.49
C PHE A 6 1.06 -13.05 -6.45
N SER A 7 1.60 -13.98 -5.67
CA SER A 7 0.87 -14.64 -4.59
C SER A 7 1.54 -14.36 -3.24
N TYR A 8 0.80 -13.74 -2.33
CA TYR A 8 1.24 -13.54 -0.96
C TYR A 8 0.64 -14.64 -0.06
N VAL A 9 1.39 -15.71 0.15
CA VAL A 9 0.89 -16.95 0.78
C VAL A 9 0.82 -16.88 2.31
N VAL A 10 1.54 -15.96 2.95
CA VAL A 10 1.65 -15.85 4.42
C VAL A 10 0.77 -14.72 4.99
N TRP A 11 -0.48 -14.65 4.53
CA TRP A 11 -1.48 -13.71 5.07
C TRP A 11 -2.79 -14.45 5.34
N PRO A 12 -2.95 -15.03 6.55
CA PRO A 12 -4.19 -15.66 6.99
C PRO A 12 -5.38 -14.68 6.97
N ASP A 13 -6.59 -15.22 6.98
CA ASP A 13 -7.76 -14.35 6.97
C ASP A 13 -7.92 -13.56 8.27
N HIS A 14 -8.47 -12.35 8.19
CA HIS A 14 -8.63 -11.39 9.29
C HIS A 14 -7.36 -10.93 10.03
N THR A 15 -6.19 -11.49 9.75
CA THR A 15 -4.91 -11.07 10.31
C THR A 15 -4.22 -10.06 9.39
N ALA A 16 -2.97 -9.73 9.72
CA ALA A 16 -2.05 -9.00 8.85
C ALA A 16 -0.61 -9.47 9.05
N PRO A 17 0.27 -9.31 8.04
CA PRO A 17 1.70 -9.48 8.23
C PRO A 17 2.24 -8.56 9.33
N PHE A 18 3.32 -9.00 9.98
CA PHE A 18 4.00 -8.18 10.99
C PHE A 18 4.88 -7.11 10.36
N ASP A 19 5.60 -7.47 9.30
CA ASP A 19 6.49 -6.58 8.57
C ASP A 19 5.77 -6.00 7.32
N PRO A 20 5.63 -4.66 7.21
CA PRO A 20 5.02 -4.03 6.05
C PRO A 20 5.93 -3.99 4.81
N ALA A 21 7.25 -4.08 4.96
CA ALA A 21 8.20 -3.82 3.88
C ALA A 21 8.03 -4.77 2.67
N PRO A 22 7.84 -6.10 2.83
CA PRO A 22 7.58 -6.98 1.69
C PRO A 22 6.30 -6.63 0.93
N MET A 23 5.27 -6.15 1.63
CA MET A 23 4.01 -5.76 1.01
C MET A 23 4.17 -4.48 0.20
N VAL A 24 4.86 -3.48 0.76
CA VAL A 24 5.19 -2.23 0.06
C VAL A 24 6.05 -2.49 -1.18
N GLY A 25 7.06 -3.36 -1.06
CA GLY A 25 7.88 -3.78 -2.19
C GLY A 25 7.07 -4.48 -3.29
N CYS A 26 6.18 -5.40 -2.91
CA CYS A 26 5.27 -6.07 -3.83
C CYS A 26 4.35 -5.07 -4.56
N LEU A 27 3.76 -4.12 -3.83
CA LEU A 27 2.91 -3.07 -4.42
C LEU A 27 3.67 -2.27 -5.49
N LYS A 28 4.89 -1.81 -5.16
CA LYS A 28 5.73 -1.05 -6.11
C LYS A 28 6.05 -1.85 -7.36
N LEU A 29 6.43 -3.13 -7.20
CA LEU A 29 6.73 -4.02 -8.32
C LEU A 29 5.50 -4.27 -9.20
N CYS A 30 4.35 -4.54 -8.59
CA CYS A 30 3.08 -4.70 -9.31
C CYS A 30 2.74 -3.45 -10.13
N LYS A 31 2.87 -2.24 -9.54
CA LYS A 31 2.62 -0.98 -10.25
C LYS A 31 3.59 -0.75 -11.40
N GLN A 32 4.88 -1.04 -11.19
CA GLN A 32 5.90 -0.92 -12.22
C GLN A 32 5.59 -1.83 -13.42
N LEU A 33 5.26 -3.10 -13.15
CA LEU A 33 4.96 -4.07 -14.21
C LEU A 33 3.62 -3.80 -14.90
N ALA A 34 2.64 -3.25 -14.19
CA ALA A 34 1.35 -2.89 -14.78
C ALA A 34 1.44 -1.71 -15.76
N SER A 35 2.47 -0.87 -15.66
CA SER A 35 2.69 0.26 -16.59
C SER A 35 1.44 1.12 -16.80
N GLY A 36 0.75 1.45 -15.71
CA GLY A 36 -0.49 2.25 -15.72
C GLY A 36 -1.77 1.48 -16.08
N GLN A 37 -1.69 0.20 -16.41
CA GLN A 37 -2.86 -0.65 -16.61
C GLN A 37 -3.48 -1.08 -15.27
N PRO A 38 -4.80 -1.40 -15.23
CA PRO A 38 -5.45 -1.92 -14.04
C PRO A 38 -4.80 -3.23 -13.54
N ILE A 39 -4.67 -3.36 -12.22
CA ILE A 39 -4.15 -4.57 -11.56
C ILE A 39 -5.34 -5.34 -10.98
N THR A 40 -5.48 -6.61 -11.37
CA THR A 40 -6.45 -7.51 -10.74
C THR A 40 -5.94 -7.95 -9.38
N VAL A 41 -6.70 -7.65 -8.33
CA VAL A 41 -6.39 -8.03 -6.94
C VAL A 41 -7.52 -8.90 -6.40
N HIS A 42 -7.19 -10.06 -5.85
CA HIS A 42 -8.17 -10.95 -5.22
C HIS A 42 -7.62 -11.63 -3.96
N CYS A 43 -8.51 -12.21 -3.17
CA CYS A 43 -8.18 -13.10 -2.06
C CYS A 43 -9.20 -14.25 -2.07
N SER A 44 -9.92 -14.49 -0.97
CA SER A 44 -11.11 -15.35 -0.95
C SER A 44 -12.37 -14.54 -1.32
N ALA A 45 -12.94 -13.77 -0.39
CA ALA A 45 -14.11 -12.92 -0.66
C ALA A 45 -13.79 -11.56 -1.33
N GLY A 46 -12.50 -11.21 -1.44
CA GLY A 46 -12.04 -9.95 -2.04
C GLY A 46 -12.32 -8.70 -1.21
N ILE A 47 -12.67 -8.80 0.07
CA ILE A 47 -13.04 -7.65 0.92
C ILE A 47 -12.04 -7.34 2.03
N GLY A 48 -11.30 -8.32 2.54
CA GLY A 48 -10.26 -8.12 3.57
C GLY A 48 -8.92 -7.74 2.96
N ARG A 49 -8.06 -8.76 2.78
CA ARG A 49 -6.69 -8.66 2.22
C ARG A 49 -6.62 -7.85 0.92
N SER A 50 -7.50 -8.13 -0.04
CA SER A 50 -7.54 -7.42 -1.32
C SER A 50 -7.83 -5.93 -1.15
N ALA A 51 -8.82 -5.59 -0.33
CA ALA A 51 -9.15 -4.19 -0.09
C ALA A 51 -8.03 -3.48 0.68
N THR A 52 -7.38 -4.17 1.63
CA THR A 52 -6.20 -3.63 2.31
C THR A 52 -5.07 -3.33 1.32
N PHE A 53 -4.75 -4.26 0.41
CA PHE A 53 -3.73 -4.04 -0.61
C PHE A 53 -4.04 -2.84 -1.52
N VAL A 54 -5.28 -2.75 -2.01
CA VAL A 54 -5.74 -1.62 -2.83
C VAL A 54 -5.71 -0.30 -2.03
N ALA A 55 -6.12 -0.33 -0.76
CA ALA A 55 -6.17 0.85 0.08
C ALA A 55 -4.77 1.42 0.40
N ILE A 56 -3.71 0.59 0.43
CA ILE A 56 -2.33 1.09 0.62
C ILE A 56 -1.96 2.08 -0.48
N ASP A 57 -2.21 1.69 -1.74
CA ASP A 57 -1.91 2.56 -2.88
C ASP A 57 -2.80 3.81 -2.91
N TYR A 58 -4.10 3.63 -2.64
CA TYR A 58 -5.05 4.73 -2.62
C TYR A 58 -4.72 5.75 -1.52
N ALA A 59 -4.41 5.29 -0.30
CA ALA A 59 -4.00 6.14 0.81
C ALA A 59 -2.74 6.94 0.45
N TRP A 60 -1.74 6.27 -0.12
CA TRP A 60 -0.49 6.89 -0.52
C TRP A 60 -0.67 8.01 -1.53
N GLN A 61 -1.43 7.74 -2.61
CA GLN A 61 -1.72 8.75 -3.62
C GLN A 61 -2.45 9.96 -3.02
N LYS A 62 -3.42 9.70 -2.13
CA LYS A 62 -4.20 10.75 -1.46
C LYS A 62 -3.31 11.60 -0.54
N ILE A 63 -2.45 10.98 0.27
CA ILE A 63 -1.51 11.66 1.17
C ILE A 63 -0.51 12.51 0.39
N ILE A 64 0.07 12.00 -0.71
CA ILE A 64 0.96 12.79 -1.56
C ILE A 64 0.24 13.99 -2.15
N SER A 65 -1.01 13.80 -2.60
CA SER A 65 -1.80 14.88 -3.21
C SER A 65 -2.30 15.91 -2.18
N ASN A 66 -2.55 15.47 -0.96
CA ASN A 66 -3.08 16.27 0.13
C ASN A 66 -2.55 15.75 1.47
N GLY A 67 -1.60 16.47 2.06
CA GLY A 67 -0.97 16.12 3.33
C GLY A 67 -1.90 16.13 4.54
N GLU A 68 -3.11 16.71 4.43
CA GLU A 68 -4.13 16.72 5.49
C GLU A 68 -5.08 15.51 5.41
N THR A 69 -4.78 14.54 4.55
CA THR A 69 -5.58 13.32 4.38
C THR A 69 -5.76 12.58 5.70
N LYS A 70 -7.02 12.35 6.09
CA LYS A 70 -7.37 11.52 7.24
C LYS A 70 -7.59 10.08 6.79
N MET A 71 -6.93 9.13 7.44
CA MET A 71 -7.04 7.70 7.11
C MET A 71 -8.47 7.14 7.25
N ILE A 72 -9.29 7.76 8.11
CA ILE A 72 -10.70 7.37 8.23
C ILE A 72 -11.51 7.68 6.97
N ASP A 73 -11.14 8.74 6.24
CA ASP A 73 -11.81 9.11 4.99
C ASP A 73 -11.42 8.15 3.88
N VAL A 74 -10.15 7.72 3.84
CA VAL A 74 -9.69 6.60 2.99
C VAL A 74 -10.53 5.34 3.23
N LEU A 75 -10.75 4.95 4.50
CA LEU A 75 -11.56 3.78 4.81
C LEU A 75 -13.01 3.91 4.30
N LYS A 76 -13.63 5.08 4.53
CA LYS A 76 -15.00 5.36 4.08
C LYS A 76 -15.12 5.28 2.57
N GLU A 77 -14.20 5.90 1.84
CA GLU A 77 -14.20 5.94 0.37
C GLU A 77 -13.98 4.56 -0.23
N VAL A 78 -13.03 3.78 0.29
CA VAL A 78 -12.83 2.39 -0.17
C VAL A 78 -14.08 1.54 0.11
N ARG A 79 -14.77 1.75 1.23
CA ARG A 79 -16.04 1.07 1.54
C ARG A 79 -17.22 1.51 0.69
N GLN A 80 -17.21 2.74 0.17
CA GLN A 80 -18.20 3.20 -0.82
C GLN A 80 -18.03 2.47 -2.16
N GLN A 81 -16.81 2.08 -2.52
CA GLN A 81 -16.53 1.32 -3.74
C GLN A 81 -16.75 -0.19 -3.58
N ARG A 82 -16.52 -0.74 -2.38
CA ARG A 82 -16.74 -2.16 -2.09
C ARG A 82 -17.23 -2.37 -0.66
N PHE A 83 -18.44 -2.89 -0.54
CA PHE A 83 -19.07 -3.19 0.74
C PHE A 83 -18.18 -4.07 1.62
N HIS A 84 -18.08 -3.73 2.91
CA HIS A 84 -17.21 -4.39 3.91
C HIS A 84 -15.71 -4.42 3.58
N ALA A 85 -15.22 -3.54 2.70
CA ALA A 85 -13.78 -3.39 2.49
C ALA A 85 -13.02 -3.13 3.81
N ILE A 86 -11.88 -3.80 3.96
CA ILE A 86 -11.04 -3.85 5.17
C ILE A 86 -11.86 -4.41 6.33
N GLN A 87 -11.78 -5.74 6.48
CA GLN A 87 -12.71 -6.53 7.27
C GLN A 87 -12.37 -6.58 8.76
N SER A 88 -11.10 -6.38 9.13
CA SER A 88 -10.67 -6.38 10.53
C SER A 88 -9.90 -5.11 10.92
N PRO A 89 -9.92 -4.73 12.22
CA PRO A 89 -9.09 -3.65 12.72
C PRO A 89 -7.59 -3.88 12.49
N ILE A 90 -7.13 -5.14 12.56
CA ILE A 90 -5.73 -5.51 12.33
C ILE A 90 -5.31 -5.18 10.90
N GLN A 91 -6.18 -5.43 9.92
CA GLN A 91 -5.94 -5.04 8.52
C GLN A 91 -5.89 -3.52 8.33
N TYR A 92 -6.71 -2.77 9.09
CA TYR A 92 -6.68 -1.31 9.06
C TYR A 92 -5.40 -0.76 9.71
N ILE A 93 -4.92 -1.36 10.80
CA ILE A 93 -3.62 -1.02 11.40
C ILE A 93 -2.48 -1.30 10.41
N PHE A 94 -2.51 -2.47 9.75
CA PHE A 94 -1.50 -2.84 8.77
C PHE A 94 -1.44 -1.89 7.56
N LEU A 95 -2.60 -1.38 7.11
CA LEU A 95 -2.66 -0.30 6.14
C LEU A 95 -1.85 0.93 6.61
N HIS A 96 -1.99 1.35 7.87
CA HIS A 96 -1.19 2.47 8.40
C HIS A 96 0.30 2.14 8.44
N MET A 97 0.65 0.93 8.86
CA MET A 97 2.05 0.48 8.89
C MET A 97 2.69 0.54 7.50
N CYS A 98 1.98 0.09 6.46
CA CYS A 98 2.46 0.17 5.07
C CYS A 98 2.61 1.62 4.58
N VAL A 99 1.69 2.51 4.96
CA VAL A 99 1.79 3.94 4.62
C VAL A 99 2.99 4.58 5.31
N LEU A 100 3.20 4.31 6.60
CA LEU A 100 4.36 4.80 7.35
C LEU A 100 5.68 4.30 6.78
N GLU A 101 5.72 3.03 6.34
CA GLU A 101 6.87 2.47 5.63
C GLU A 101 7.17 3.21 4.32
N MET A 102 6.15 3.57 3.53
CA MET A 102 6.37 4.38 2.32
C MET A 102 6.88 5.79 2.64
N VAL A 103 6.41 6.41 3.73
CA VAL A 103 6.90 7.72 4.19
C VAL A 103 8.36 7.64 4.66
N SER A 104 8.72 6.58 5.39
CA SER A 104 10.07 6.38 5.90
C SER A 104 11.08 6.25 4.74
N GLU A 105 10.78 5.45 3.72
CA GLU A 105 11.62 5.28 2.54
C GLU A 105 11.84 6.59 1.77
N VAL A 106 10.80 7.42 1.64
CA VAL A 106 10.91 8.74 1.00
C VAL A 106 11.81 9.67 1.80
N SER A 107 11.64 9.69 3.13
CA SER A 107 12.42 10.55 4.04
C SER A 107 13.91 10.18 4.00
N VAL A 108 14.21 8.89 4.04
CA VAL A 108 15.57 8.35 3.91
C VAL A 108 16.17 8.70 2.55
N ARG A 109 15.40 8.56 1.46
CA ARG A 109 15.86 8.92 0.11
C ARG A 109 16.21 10.41 -0.01
N PHE A 110 15.40 11.30 0.55
CA PHE A 110 15.69 12.73 0.57
C PHE A 110 16.97 13.03 1.36
N PHE A 111 17.14 12.39 2.51
CA PHE A 111 18.35 12.53 3.33
C PHE A 111 19.63 12.09 2.57
N PHE A 112 19.61 10.95 1.89
CA PHE A 112 20.75 10.49 1.08
C PHE A 112 21.07 11.43 -0.10
N ILE A 113 20.04 11.93 -0.80
CA ILE A 113 20.22 12.91 -1.88
C ILE A 113 20.85 14.21 -1.34
N PHE A 114 20.46 14.63 -0.15
CA PHE A 114 21.02 15.81 0.51
C PHE A 114 22.52 15.62 0.83
N ILE A 115 22.91 14.50 1.45
CA ILE A 115 24.34 14.21 1.73
C ILE A 115 25.16 14.13 0.44
N GLN A 116 24.69 13.42 -0.59
CA GLN A 116 25.40 13.31 -1.87
C GLN A 116 25.59 14.65 -2.61
N ARG A 117 24.75 15.65 -2.30
CA ARG A 117 24.89 17.01 -2.81
C ARG A 117 25.88 17.83 -1.99
N TYR A 118 25.91 17.63 -0.67
CA TYR A 118 26.86 18.28 0.24
C TYR A 118 28.31 17.83 0.00
N GLU A 119 28.55 16.55 -0.24
CA GLU A 119 29.91 16.02 -0.49
C GLU A 119 30.52 16.43 -1.85
N ARG A 120 29.73 17.06 -2.73
CA ARG A 120 30.17 17.53 -4.06
C ARG A 120 30.42 19.05 -4.14
N THR A 121 30.28 19.76 -3.02
CA THR A 121 30.62 21.18 -2.87
C THR A 121 31.85 21.32 -1.97
#